data_AF-A0ABD1E2Y0-F1
#
_entry.id   AF-A0ABD1E2Y0-F1
#
_cell.length_a   1.000
_cell.length_b   1.000
_cell.length_c   1.000
_cell.angle_alpha   90.00
_cell.angle_beta   90.00
_cell.angle_gamma   90.00
#
_symmetry.space_group_name_H-M   'P 1'
#
loop_
_entity.id
_entity.type
_entity.pdbx_description
1 polymer ?
#
loop_
_entity_poly.entity_id
_entity_poly.type
_entity_poly.pdbx_seq_one_letter_code
_entity_poly.pdbx_strand_id
1 'polypeptide(L)'
;MEDTLELDISGTPPEISTQAQDVILNLLPQKSKLQYEKRHAEFIKWCELNKVKKFSENVLLAYFSKQFSTYKSSSLWSIFSMLKCTLRTKNNVDIGSYYKLIAFLKQKGVGYQPKKSKILTKEEILKFLQEAPDEEFLMMKVIFSSMIGGGYYNLIVHF
;
A
#
# COMPACT_ATOMS: atom_id res chain seq x y z
N MET A 1 -16.53 5.02 24.33
CA MET A 1 -17.13 5.13 22.96
C MET A 1 -17.09 3.73 22.35
N GLU A 2 -17.39 2.73 23.19
CA GLU A 2 -17.62 1.32 22.87
C GLU A 2 -18.98 1.07 22.19
N ASP A 3 -19.94 1.99 22.35
CA ASP A 3 -21.38 1.78 22.04
C ASP A 3 -21.72 1.41 20.58
N THR A 4 -20.89 1.76 19.59
CA THR A 4 -21.24 1.49 18.18
C THR A 4 -20.87 0.09 17.70
N LEU A 5 -20.04 -0.66 18.45
CA LEU A 5 -19.81 -2.08 18.18
C LEU A 5 -20.88 -2.96 18.82
N GLU A 6 -21.47 -2.54 19.95
CA GLU A 6 -22.47 -3.34 20.65
C GLU A 6 -23.84 -3.36 19.94
N LEU A 7 -24.17 -2.31 19.18
CA LEU A 7 -25.48 -2.17 18.53
C LEU A 7 -25.74 -3.15 17.35
N ASP A 8 -24.69 -3.70 16.72
CA ASP A 8 -24.84 -4.66 15.61
C ASP A 8 -24.72 -6.13 16.09
N ILE A 9 -24.28 -6.34 17.33
CA ILE A 9 -24.11 -7.66 17.95
C ILE A 9 -25.39 -8.09 18.68
N SER A 10 -26.24 -7.15 19.10
CA SER A 10 -27.42 -7.45 19.95
C SER A 10 -28.52 -8.28 19.28
N GLY A 11 -28.46 -8.52 17.97
CA GLY A 11 -29.42 -9.33 17.22
C GLY A 11 -28.79 -10.46 16.39
N THR A 12 -27.47 -10.64 16.46
CA THR A 12 -26.73 -11.55 15.57
C THR A 12 -26.27 -12.78 16.36
N PRO A 13 -26.65 -14.02 15.96
CA PRO A 13 -26.18 -15.23 16.61
C PRO A 13 -24.64 -15.31 16.63
N PRO A 14 -24.03 -15.89 17.68
CA PRO A 14 -22.58 -15.90 17.86
C PRO A 14 -21.83 -16.60 16.71
N GLU A 15 -22.44 -17.61 16.08
CA GLU A 15 -21.88 -18.29 14.91
C GLU A 15 -21.78 -17.35 13.69
N ILE A 16 -22.84 -16.58 13.42
CA ILE A 16 -22.88 -15.61 12.32
C ILE A 16 -21.93 -14.43 12.61
N SER A 17 -21.85 -13.98 13.86
CA SER A 17 -20.90 -12.94 14.29
C SER A 17 -19.45 -13.37 14.08
N THR A 18 -19.12 -14.63 14.40
CA THR A 18 -17.78 -15.19 14.19
C THR A 18 -17.45 -15.29 12.70
N GLN A 19 -18.39 -15.73 11.86
CA GLN A 19 -18.20 -15.75 10.40
C GLN A 19 -18.00 -14.34 9.83
N ALA A 20 -18.79 -13.36 10.29
CA ALA A 20 -18.64 -11.96 9.88
C ALA A 20 -17.27 -11.40 10.28
N GLN A 21 -16.79 -11.71 11.49
CA GLN A 21 -15.45 -11.30 11.95
C GLN A 21 -14.34 -11.90 11.08
N ASP A 22 -14.43 -13.17 10.71
CA ASP A 22 -13.46 -13.80 9.80
C ASP A 22 -13.45 -13.11 8.42
N VAL A 23 -14.62 -12.83 7.86
CA VAL A 23 -14.75 -12.06 6.61
C VAL A 23 -14.11 -10.69 6.75
N ILE A 24 -14.38 -9.97 7.85
CA ILE A 24 -13.82 -8.64 8.15
C ILE A 24 -12.28 -8.70 8.25
N LEU A 25 -11.72 -9.74 8.89
CA LEU A 25 -10.27 -9.94 9.00
C LEU A 25 -9.62 -10.23 7.64
N ASN A 26 -10.39 -10.77 6.69
CA ASN A 26 -9.98 -11.06 5.32
C ASN A 26 -10.19 -9.89 4.34
N LEU A 27 -10.82 -8.79 4.75
CA LEU A 27 -10.96 -7.58 3.93
C LEU A 27 -9.64 -6.82 3.73
N LEU A 28 -8.65 -7.04 4.60
CA LEU A 28 -7.32 -6.47 4.43
C LEU A 28 -6.54 -7.25 3.36
N PRO A 29 -5.68 -6.60 2.55
CA PRO A 29 -4.91 -7.32 1.54
C PRO A 29 -3.96 -8.32 2.21
N GLN A 30 -4.17 -9.61 1.98
CA GLN A 30 -3.48 -10.70 2.68
C GLN A 30 -1.94 -10.58 2.60
N LYS A 31 -1.40 -10.29 1.40
CA LYS A 31 0.04 -10.15 1.19
C LYS A 31 0.68 -8.99 1.96
N SER A 32 -0.07 -7.94 2.27
CA SER A 32 0.45 -6.74 2.92
C SER A 32 -0.23 -6.43 4.26
N LYS A 33 -0.97 -7.38 4.84
CA LYS A 33 -1.77 -7.19 6.06
C LYS A 33 -0.93 -6.63 7.21
N LEU A 34 0.25 -7.21 7.44
CA LEU A 34 1.20 -6.77 8.46
C LEU A 34 1.56 -5.28 8.31
N GLN A 35 1.73 -4.80 7.08
CA GLN A 35 2.07 -3.40 6.83
C GLN A 35 0.90 -2.47 7.15
N TYR A 36 -0.32 -2.87 6.80
CA TYR A 36 -1.54 -2.11 7.10
C TYR A 36 -1.74 -2.01 8.62
N GLU A 37 -1.59 -3.13 9.33
CA GLU A 37 -1.73 -3.20 10.78
C GLU A 37 -0.66 -2.37 11.50
N LYS A 38 0.60 -2.44 11.05
CA LYS A 38 1.67 -1.61 11.58
C LYS A 38 1.35 -0.13 11.44
N ARG A 39 0.89 0.32 10.27
CA ARG A 39 0.54 1.73 10.04
C ARG A 39 -0.65 2.18 10.86
N HIS A 40 -1.64 1.32 11.02
CA HIS A 40 -2.77 1.58 11.90
C HIS A 40 -2.32 1.71 13.36
N ALA A 41 -1.51 0.79 13.87
CA ALA A 41 -0.96 0.85 15.23
C ALA A 41 -0.13 2.12 15.47
N GLU A 42 0.71 2.52 14.51
CA GLU A 42 1.45 3.80 14.57
C GLU A 42 0.52 5.02 14.68
N PHE A 43 -0.60 5.01 13.97
CA PHE A 43 -1.62 6.06 14.05
C PHE A 43 -2.38 6.05 15.38
N ILE A 44 -2.79 4.88 15.87
CA ILE A 44 -3.48 4.75 17.17
C ILE A 44 -2.57 5.23 18.30
N LYS A 45 -1.28 4.83 18.31
CA LYS A 45 -0.30 5.31 19.29
C LYS A 45 -0.15 6.84 19.26
N TRP A 46 -0.14 7.44 18.06
CA TRP A 46 -0.13 8.90 17.95
C TRP A 46 -1.43 9.52 18.50
N CYS A 47 -2.59 8.91 18.26
CA CYS A 47 -3.87 9.37 18.82
C CYS A 47 -3.87 9.33 20.35
N GLU A 48 -3.38 8.25 20.96
CA GLU A 48 -3.26 8.08 22.42
C GLU A 48 -2.39 9.18 23.03
N LEU A 49 -1.21 9.41 22.45
CA LEU A 49 -0.28 10.45 22.91
C LEU A 49 -0.89 11.86 22.84
N ASN A 50 -1.76 12.12 21.86
CA ASN A 50 -2.44 13.41 21.67
C ASN A 50 -3.83 13.44 22.31
N LYS A 51 -4.21 12.44 23.10
CA LYS A 51 -5.51 12.32 23.78
C LYS A 51 -6.71 12.48 22.82
N VAL A 52 -6.56 11.99 21.60
CA VAL A 52 -7.59 12.06 20.56
C VAL A 52 -8.73 11.10 20.91
N LYS A 53 -9.96 11.64 21.01
CA LYS A 53 -11.16 10.85 21.32
C LYS A 53 -11.96 10.42 20.08
N LYS A 54 -11.80 11.12 18.94
CA LYS A 54 -12.54 10.87 17.70
C LYS A 54 -11.65 11.06 16.48
N PHE A 55 -11.75 10.17 15.49
CA PHE A 55 -10.96 10.22 14.25
C PHE A 55 -11.58 11.18 13.22
N SER A 56 -11.70 12.46 13.59
CA SER A 56 -12.23 13.51 12.73
C SER A 56 -11.28 13.91 11.60
N GLU A 57 -11.79 14.59 10.58
CA GLU A 57 -10.98 15.13 9.49
C GLU A 57 -9.83 16.02 9.98
N ASN A 58 -10.05 16.84 11.01
CA ASN A 58 -9.02 17.71 11.60
C ASN A 58 -7.87 16.91 12.23
N VAL A 59 -8.18 15.78 12.88
CA VAL A 59 -7.18 14.89 13.48
C VAL A 59 -6.31 14.28 12.39
N LEU A 60 -6.92 13.80 11.32
CA LEU A 60 -6.18 13.23 10.20
C LEU A 60 -5.36 14.30 9.48
N LEU A 61 -5.88 15.51 9.28
CA LEU A 61 -5.12 16.64 8.75
C LEU A 61 -3.88 16.94 9.58
N ALA A 62 -4.00 17.01 10.91
CA ALA A 62 -2.87 17.24 11.81
C ALA A 62 -1.83 16.10 11.73
N TYR A 63 -2.28 14.85 11.72
CA TYR A 63 -1.42 13.68 11.57
C TYR A 63 -0.66 13.71 10.24
N PHE A 64 -1.37 13.89 9.11
CA PHE A 64 -0.76 13.92 7.78
C PHE A 64 0.13 15.14 7.58
N SER A 65 -0.18 16.28 8.21
CA SER A 65 0.70 17.45 8.22
C SER A 65 2.05 17.14 8.87
N LYS A 66 2.07 16.37 9.96
CA LYS A 66 3.31 15.91 10.60
C LYS A 66 4.05 14.88 9.75
N GLN A 67 3.33 13.99 9.07
CA GLN A 67 3.96 12.97 8.23
C GLN A 67 4.53 13.54 6.93
N PHE A 68 4.05 14.70 6.48
CA PHE A 68 4.52 15.35 5.27
C PHE A 68 5.99 15.77 5.33
N SER A 69 6.52 16.13 6.50
CA SER A 69 7.95 16.43 6.64
C SER A 69 8.85 15.23 6.43
N THR A 70 8.30 14.01 6.54
CA THR A 70 9.06 12.77 6.59
C THR A 70 8.92 11.94 5.30
N TYR A 71 7.75 11.98 4.66
CA TYR A 71 7.41 11.09 3.55
C TYR A 71 7.14 11.84 2.25
N LYS A 72 7.50 11.21 1.13
CA LYS A 72 7.15 11.70 -0.22
C LYS A 72 5.64 11.58 -0.47
N SER A 73 5.13 12.40 -1.39
CA SER A 73 3.69 12.47 -1.72
C SER A 73 3.09 11.11 -2.10
N SER A 74 3.79 10.30 -2.91
CA SER A 74 3.33 8.94 -3.27
C SER A 74 3.24 8.01 -2.05
N SER A 75 4.22 8.06 -1.15
CA SER A 75 4.20 7.30 0.10
C SER A 75 3.06 7.74 1.03
N LEU A 76 2.75 9.04 1.07
CA LEU A 76 1.61 9.55 1.84
C LEU A 76 0.28 9.04 1.31
N TRP A 77 0.10 8.96 -0.02
CA TRP A 77 -1.08 8.35 -0.63
C TRP A 77 -1.19 6.86 -0.29
N SER A 78 -0.08 6.13 -0.21
CA SER A 78 -0.06 4.75 0.31
C SER A 78 -0.49 4.70 1.78
N ILE A 79 0.04 5.59 2.63
CA ILE A 79 -0.33 5.67 4.05
C ILE A 79 -1.82 6.00 4.21
N PHE A 80 -2.33 6.96 3.44
CA PHE A 80 -3.75 7.30 3.40
C PHE A 80 -4.60 6.10 3.00
N SER A 81 -4.21 5.36 1.97
CA SER A 81 -4.94 4.16 1.53
C SER A 81 -4.94 3.07 2.61
N MET A 82 -3.81 2.86 3.29
CA MET A 82 -3.69 1.91 4.40
C MET A 82 -4.59 2.31 5.58
N LEU A 83 -4.57 3.58 5.97
CA LEU A 83 -5.42 4.10 7.03
C LEU A 83 -6.90 4.08 6.64
N LYS A 84 -7.23 4.38 5.38
CA LYS A 84 -8.61 4.31 4.89
C LYS A 84 -9.19 2.92 5.03
N CYS A 85 -8.41 1.91 4.64
CA CYS A 85 -8.82 0.51 4.75
C CYS A 85 -8.95 0.10 6.21
N THR A 86 -7.91 0.33 7.02
CA THR A 86 -7.90 -0.13 8.42
C THR A 86 -8.89 0.60 9.31
N LEU A 87 -9.09 1.91 9.16
CA LEU A 87 -10.07 2.67 9.93
C LEU A 87 -11.50 2.31 9.55
N ARG A 88 -11.77 1.99 8.28
CA ARG A 88 -13.08 1.51 7.85
C ARG A 88 -13.38 0.13 8.45
N THR A 89 -12.42 -0.79 8.40
CA THR A 89 -12.59 -2.17 8.86
C THR A 89 -12.61 -2.29 10.40
N LYS A 90 -11.73 -1.56 11.11
CA LYS A 90 -11.53 -1.73 12.57
C LYS A 90 -12.25 -0.69 13.42
N ASN A 91 -12.51 0.49 12.87
CA ASN A 91 -13.04 1.62 13.63
C ASN A 91 -14.33 2.19 13.04
N ASN A 92 -14.82 1.61 11.94
CA ASN A 92 -15.99 2.06 11.19
C ASN A 92 -15.94 3.56 10.83
N VAL A 93 -14.74 4.06 10.49
CA VAL A 93 -14.55 5.46 10.08
C VAL A 93 -14.17 5.52 8.60
N ASP A 94 -15.02 6.16 7.80
CA ASP A 94 -14.73 6.41 6.38
C ASP A 94 -14.05 7.76 6.16
N ILE A 95 -12.71 7.75 6.18
CA ILE A 95 -11.90 8.92 5.85
C ILE A 95 -11.93 9.24 4.34
N GLY A 96 -12.55 8.41 3.49
CA GLY A 96 -12.76 8.70 2.08
C GLY A 96 -13.71 9.87 1.84
N SER A 97 -14.55 10.19 2.82
CA SER A 97 -15.45 11.34 2.81
C SER A 97 -14.77 12.67 3.19
N TYR A 98 -13.52 12.63 3.65
CA TYR A 98 -12.80 13.79 4.17
C TYR A 98 -12.17 14.61 3.01
N TYR A 99 -12.99 15.48 2.43
CA TYR A 99 -12.62 16.27 1.24
C TYR A 99 -11.46 17.25 1.47
N LYS A 100 -11.32 17.85 2.67
CA LYS A 100 -10.21 18.75 3.00
C LYS A 100 -8.91 17.97 3.13
N LEU A 101 -8.96 16.78 3.73
CA LEU A 101 -7.81 15.88 3.78
C LEU A 101 -7.37 15.45 2.38
N ILE A 102 -8.31 15.07 1.53
CA ILE A 102 -8.04 14.71 0.14
C ILE A 102 -7.45 15.90 -0.64
N ALA A 103 -8.03 17.09 -0.48
CA ALA A 103 -7.51 18.31 -1.10
C ALA A 103 -6.08 18.64 -0.64
N PHE A 104 -5.80 18.48 0.66
CA PHE A 104 -4.45 18.62 1.21
C PHE A 104 -3.46 17.63 0.57
N LEU A 105 -3.81 16.34 0.49
CA LEU A 105 -2.95 15.33 -0.14
C LEU A 105 -2.72 15.59 -1.63
N LYS A 106 -3.74 16.09 -2.35
CA LYS A 106 -3.63 16.47 -3.76
C LYS A 106 -2.71 17.67 -3.95
N GLN A 107 -2.92 18.75 -3.20
CA GLN A 107 -2.09 19.96 -3.27
C GLN A 107 -0.61 19.63 -3.03
N LYS A 108 -0.34 18.76 -2.05
CA LYS A 108 1.00 18.31 -1.70
C LYS A 108 1.63 17.33 -2.68
N GLY A 109 0.86 16.80 -3.62
CA GLY A 109 1.34 15.99 -4.76
C GLY A 109 1.66 16.80 -6.01
N VAL A 110 1.29 18.08 -6.06
CA VAL A 110 1.53 18.94 -7.25
C VAL A 110 3.03 19.10 -7.46
N GLY A 111 3.48 18.82 -8.69
CA GLY A 111 4.91 18.84 -9.05
C GLY A 111 5.71 17.60 -8.65
N TYR A 112 5.08 16.59 -8.05
CA TYR A 112 5.75 15.31 -7.77
C TYR A 112 6.18 14.64 -9.07
N GLN A 113 7.49 14.47 -9.25
CA GLN A 113 8.06 13.67 -10.33
C GLN A 113 8.41 12.27 -9.80
N PRO A 114 7.81 11.19 -10.36
CA PRO A 114 8.13 9.84 -9.94
C PRO A 114 9.60 9.53 -10.26
N LYS A 115 10.33 9.01 -9.27
CA LYS A 115 11.68 8.46 -9.50
C LYS A 115 11.51 7.18 -10.31
N LYS A 116 11.70 7.24 -11.62
CA LYS A 116 11.73 6.07 -12.47
C LYS A 116 13.03 5.29 -12.24
N SER A 117 12.97 3.97 -12.30
CA SER A 117 14.16 3.14 -12.42
C SER A 117 14.90 3.51 -13.71
N LYS A 118 16.22 3.39 -13.71
CA LYS A 118 17.00 3.53 -14.94
C LYS A 118 16.48 2.49 -15.93
N ILE A 119 16.19 2.94 -17.14
CA ILE A 119 15.81 2.06 -18.24
C ILE A 119 17.12 1.69 -18.92
N LEU A 120 17.41 0.40 -19.01
CA LEU A 120 18.56 -0.10 -19.75
C LEU A 120 18.36 0.21 -21.24
N THR A 121 19.32 0.87 -21.86
CA THR A 121 19.27 1.12 -23.30
C THR A 121 19.66 -0.13 -24.09
N LYS A 122 19.35 -0.16 -25.39
CA LYS A 122 19.72 -1.30 -26.25
C LYS A 122 21.23 -1.54 -26.25
N GLU A 123 22.02 -0.48 -26.20
CA GLU A 123 23.48 -0.52 -26.19
C GLU A 123 23.98 -1.12 -24.87
N GLU A 124 23.43 -0.70 -23.73
CA GLU A 124 23.77 -1.26 -22.41
C GLU A 124 23.42 -2.75 -22.31
N ILE A 125 22.29 -3.14 -22.90
CA ILE A 125 21.83 -4.54 -23.01
C ILE A 125 22.82 -5.36 -23.84
N LEU A 126 23.15 -4.90 -25.05
CA LEU A 126 24.07 -5.60 -25.95
C LEU A 126 25.46 -5.71 -25.34
N LYS A 127 25.94 -4.63 -24.73
CA LYS A 127 27.20 -4.61 -24.00
C LYS A 127 27.23 -5.67 -22.90
N PHE A 128 26.17 -5.77 -22.10
CA PHE A 128 26.07 -6.80 -21.08
C PHE A 128 26.07 -8.22 -21.67
N LEU A 129 25.30 -8.45 -22.74
CA LEU A 129 25.23 -9.78 -23.38
C LEU A 129 26.56 -10.20 -24.02
N GLN A 130 27.32 -9.26 -24.57
CA GLN A 130 28.58 -9.54 -25.27
C GLN A 130 29.79 -9.59 -24.34
N GLU A 131 29.91 -8.64 -23.41
CA GLU A 131 31.15 -8.41 -22.67
C GLU A 131 31.16 -9.04 -21.26
N ALA A 132 30.00 -9.35 -20.66
CA ALA A 132 29.99 -9.93 -19.33
C ALA A 132 30.50 -11.39 -19.34
N PRO A 133 31.28 -11.86 -18.35
CA PRO A 133 31.78 -13.24 -18.32
C PRO A 133 30.65 -14.28 -18.22
N ASP A 134 30.65 -15.29 -19.09
CA ASP A 134 29.63 -16.34 -19.08
C ASP A 134 29.73 -17.25 -17.85
N GLU A 135 30.92 -17.47 -17.32
CA GLU A 135 31.14 -18.27 -16.12
C GLU A 135 30.34 -17.76 -14.90
N GLU A 136 30.10 -16.44 -14.84
CA GLU A 136 29.33 -15.80 -13.77
C GLU A 136 27.88 -15.45 -14.19
N PHE A 137 27.66 -15.08 -15.45
CA PHE A 137 26.40 -14.46 -15.89
C PHE A 137 25.63 -15.24 -16.97
N LEU A 138 26.06 -16.45 -17.38
CA LEU A 138 25.42 -17.21 -18.47
C LEU A 138 23.90 -17.37 -18.26
N MET A 139 23.48 -17.79 -17.06
CA MET A 139 22.06 -17.96 -16.76
C MET A 139 21.29 -16.62 -16.83
N MET A 140 21.89 -15.54 -16.34
CA MET A 140 21.29 -14.21 -16.38
C MET A 140 21.17 -13.71 -17.82
N LYS A 141 22.18 -13.94 -18.68
CA LYS A 141 22.14 -13.58 -20.11
C LYS A 141 21.05 -14.35 -20.86
N VAL A 142 20.88 -15.65 -20.59
CA VAL A 142 19.82 -16.48 -21.20
C VAL A 142 18.44 -16.00 -20.78
N ILE A 143 18.21 -15.75 -19.49
CA ILE A 143 16.94 -15.20 -18.97
C ILE A 143 16.68 -13.80 -19.52
N PHE A 144 17.70 -12.96 -19.62
CA PHE A 144 17.54 -11.60 -20.11
C PHE A 144 17.22 -11.56 -21.61
N SER A 145 17.90 -12.40 -22.39
CA SER A 145 17.62 -12.60 -23.82
C SER A 145 16.22 -13.15 -24.05
N SER A 146 15.75 -14.04 -23.16
CA SER A 146 14.39 -14.57 -23.21
C SER A 146 13.35 -13.51 -22.83
N MET A 147 13.57 -12.70 -21.79
CA MET A 147 12.65 -11.61 -21.43
C MET A 147 12.50 -10.57 -22.55
N ILE A 148 13.59 -10.24 -23.24
CA ILE A 148 13.57 -9.32 -24.40
C ILE A 148 12.87 -9.98 -25.59
N GLY A 149 13.17 -11.26 -25.85
CA GLY A 149 12.53 -12.07 -26.88
C GLY A 149 11.14 -12.56 -26.52
N GLY A 150 10.65 -12.30 -25.31
CA GLY A 150 9.44 -12.92 -24.73
C GLY A 150 8.11 -12.35 -25.23
N GLY A 151 8.15 -11.38 -26.14
CA GLY A 151 7.06 -11.13 -27.09
C GLY A 151 6.97 -12.15 -28.23
N TYR A 152 7.93 -13.07 -28.35
CA TYR A 152 8.10 -14.06 -29.43
C TYR A 152 8.28 -15.50 -28.92
N TYR A 153 7.80 -15.86 -27.72
CA TYR A 153 7.73 -17.26 -27.31
C TYR A 153 6.47 -17.94 -27.82
N ASN A 154 6.48 -18.22 -29.12
CA ASN A 154 5.72 -19.34 -29.70
C ASN A 154 6.64 -20.27 -30.50
N LEU A 155 7.97 -20.20 -30.33
CA LEU A 155 8.89 -20.96 -31.20
C LEU A 155 10.06 -21.67 -30.52
N ILE A 156 10.08 -21.80 -29.19
CA ILE A 156 11.08 -22.66 -28.52
C ILE A 156 10.38 -23.61 -27.54
N VAL A 157 9.37 -24.31 -28.04
CA VAL A 157 9.05 -25.67 -27.58
C VAL A 157 9.33 -26.53 -28.80
N HIS A 158 10.56 -27.02 -28.92
CA HIS A 158 11.03 -28.18 -29.69
C HIS A 158 12.54 -28.05 -29.89
N PHE A 159 13.28 -28.31 -28.83
CA PHE A 159 14.52 -29.08 -28.89
C PHE A 159 14.55 -29.99 -27.67
#